data_AF-A0A834EXH2-F1
#
_entry.id   AF-A0A834EXH2-F1
#
_cell.length_a   1.000
_cell.length_b   1.000
_cell.length_c   1.000
_cell.angle_alpha   90.00
_cell.angle_beta   90.00
_cell.angle_gamma   90.00
#
_symmetry.space_group_name_H-M   'P 1'
#
loop_
_entity.id
_entity.type
_entity.pdbx_description
1 polymer ?
#
loop_
_entity_poly.entity_id
_entity_poly.type
_entity_poly.pdbx_seq_one_letter_code
_entity_poly.pdbx_strand_id
1 'polypeptide(L)'
;MERLCGPKLPFWELNSTFHTDQPDLPLCFQLSVLAWLPCVYLWVVSPVYLFYLKRNNKGYIMVSILNRVKTVFGLFLWIVCWTDLFYSFHEMQQSQTPPPIFFITPLVLGATMLLATFLIQSERLHGVQSSGVLFIFWFLSVLCAIVPFRSKILKASAESEIPDRLRFTTFYFYFSLVVCELILCCFNESPPLFSSTVTDPNPCPETTAGFLSSMTFWWFTR
;
A
#
# COMPACT_ATOMS: atom_id res chain seq x y z
N MET A 1 -16.07 14.09 -9.34
CA MET A 1 -15.19 13.04 -9.92
C MET A 1 -15.22 13.03 -11.45
N GLU A 2 -16.35 13.36 -12.10
CA GLU A 2 -16.44 13.43 -13.57
C GLU A 2 -15.43 14.39 -14.23
N ARG A 3 -15.17 15.56 -13.62
CA ARG A 3 -14.12 16.48 -14.10
C ARG A 3 -12.69 15.91 -13.99
N LEU A 4 -12.45 14.96 -13.09
CA LEU A 4 -11.12 14.35 -12.89
C LEU A 4 -10.85 13.25 -13.92
N CYS A 5 -11.87 12.51 -14.32
CA CYS A 5 -11.76 11.44 -15.31
C CYS A 5 -12.00 11.92 -16.75
N GLY A 6 -12.56 13.12 -16.91
CA GLY A 6 -12.82 13.72 -18.22
C GLY A 6 -13.98 13.03 -18.96
N PRO A 7 -14.35 13.54 -20.14
CA PRO A 7 -15.48 13.01 -20.91
C PRO A 7 -15.24 11.62 -21.51
N LYS A 8 -13.98 11.15 -21.54
CA LYS A 8 -13.59 9.86 -22.14
C LYS A 8 -13.69 8.67 -21.17
N LEU A 9 -13.82 8.90 -19.86
CA LEU A 9 -13.89 7.85 -18.84
C LEU A 9 -15.08 8.12 -17.90
N PRO A 10 -16.25 7.51 -18.15
CA PRO A 10 -17.42 7.70 -17.30
C PRO A 10 -17.13 7.20 -15.87
N PHE A 11 -17.56 7.99 -14.89
CA PHE A 11 -17.36 7.67 -13.47
C PHE A 11 -18.22 6.48 -13.03
N TRP A 12 -19.41 6.33 -13.60
CA TRP A 12 -20.36 5.27 -13.27
C TRP A 12 -21.14 4.84 -14.51
N GLU A 13 -21.07 3.56 -14.86
CA GLU A 13 -21.87 2.95 -15.93
C GLU A 13 -22.76 1.83 -15.36
N LEU A 14 -24.07 2.07 -15.34
CA LEU A 14 -25.07 1.11 -14.85
C LEU A 14 -25.12 -0.18 -15.69
N ASN A 15 -24.91 -0.09 -17.01
CA ASN A 15 -24.93 -1.25 -17.91
C ASN A 15 -23.76 -2.22 -17.65
N SER A 16 -22.55 -1.70 -17.45
CA SER A 16 -21.34 -2.51 -17.18
C SER A 16 -21.29 -3.08 -15.75
N THR A 17 -21.99 -2.45 -14.80
CA THR A 17 -21.95 -2.85 -13.37
C THR A 17 -23.08 -3.80 -12.96
N PHE A 18 -24.27 -3.67 -13.56
CA PHE A 18 -25.47 -4.42 -13.12
C PHE A 18 -26.12 -5.31 -14.19
N HIS A 19 -25.85 -5.08 -15.48
CA HIS A 19 -26.61 -5.72 -16.57
C HIS A 19 -25.75 -6.64 -17.45
N THR A 20 -24.65 -7.18 -16.92
CA THR A 20 -23.76 -8.08 -17.65
C THR A 20 -23.32 -9.26 -16.77
N ASP A 21 -23.05 -10.41 -17.39
CA ASP A 21 -22.68 -11.66 -16.69
C ASP A 21 -21.30 -11.59 -15.99
N GLN A 22 -20.49 -10.58 -16.35
CA GLN A 22 -19.19 -10.28 -15.75
C GLN A 22 -19.10 -8.80 -15.32
N PRO A 23 -19.63 -8.43 -14.14
CA PRO A 23 -19.57 -7.04 -13.69
C PRO A 23 -18.11 -6.61 -13.50
N ASP A 24 -17.74 -5.50 -14.12
CA ASP A 24 -16.44 -4.86 -13.97
C ASP A 24 -16.65 -3.36 -13.69
N LEU A 25 -15.90 -2.83 -12.72
CA LEU A 25 -16.01 -1.42 -12.37
C LEU A 25 -15.28 -0.54 -13.39
N PRO A 26 -15.78 0.66 -13.69
CA PRO A 26 -15.16 1.56 -14.64
C PRO A 26 -13.75 1.98 -14.17
N LEU A 27 -12.83 2.15 -15.12
CA LEU A 27 -11.40 2.43 -14.86
C LEU A 27 -11.20 3.69 -13.99
N CYS A 28 -12.04 4.70 -14.20
CA CYS A 28 -12.05 5.92 -13.38
C CYS A 28 -12.32 5.62 -11.90
N PHE A 29 -13.27 4.74 -11.60
CA PHE A 29 -13.61 4.36 -10.23
C PHE A 29 -12.47 3.55 -9.57
N GLN A 30 -11.82 2.68 -10.35
CA GLN A 30 -10.65 1.92 -9.90
C GLN A 30 -9.46 2.82 -9.55
N LEU A 31 -9.15 3.79 -10.40
CA LEU A 31 -8.05 4.74 -10.19
C LEU A 31 -8.38 5.84 -9.17
N SER A 32 -9.64 6.04 -8.81
CA SER A 32 -10.04 7.02 -7.80
C SER A 32 -10.37 6.34 -6.47
N VAL A 33 -11.62 5.89 -6.30
CA VAL A 33 -12.14 5.43 -5.01
C VAL A 33 -11.34 4.27 -4.45
N LEU A 34 -11.05 3.24 -5.25
CA LEU A 34 -10.30 2.08 -4.75
C LEU A 34 -8.85 2.42 -4.40
N ALA A 35 -8.19 3.23 -5.23
CA ALA A 35 -6.82 3.67 -4.94
C ALA A 35 -6.76 4.61 -3.73
N TRP A 36 -7.74 5.51 -3.57
CA TRP A 36 -7.70 6.56 -2.55
C TRP A 36 -8.18 6.10 -1.18
N LEU A 37 -9.01 5.06 -1.10
CA LEU A 37 -9.52 4.54 0.17
C LEU A 37 -8.40 4.17 1.16
N PRO A 38 -7.40 3.32 0.82
CA PRO A 38 -6.28 3.04 1.72
C PRO A 38 -5.42 4.28 1.99
N CYS A 39 -5.28 5.18 1.02
CA CYS A 39 -4.56 6.44 1.19
C CYS A 39 -5.22 7.33 2.25
N VAL A 40 -6.52 7.60 2.13
CA VAL A 40 -7.27 8.44 3.08
C VAL A 40 -7.19 7.85 4.49
N TYR A 41 -7.33 6.53 4.64
CA TYR A 41 -7.14 5.86 5.91
C TYR A 41 -5.77 6.21 6.53
N LEU A 42 -4.68 6.03 5.78
CA LEU A 42 -3.33 6.27 6.31
C LEU A 42 -3.11 7.74 6.65
N TRP A 43 -3.57 8.68 5.81
CA TRP A 43 -3.41 10.11 6.04
C TRP A 43 -4.17 10.62 7.26
N VAL A 44 -5.37 10.09 7.51
CA VAL A 44 -6.18 10.46 8.68
C VAL A 44 -5.60 9.88 9.97
N VAL A 45 -5.16 8.62 9.95
CA VAL A 45 -4.63 7.93 11.14
C VAL A 45 -3.20 8.37 11.49
N SER A 46 -2.37 8.66 10.48
CA SER A 46 -0.97 9.03 10.64
C SER A 46 -0.70 10.14 11.68
N PRO A 47 -1.35 11.32 11.66
CA PRO A 47 -1.04 12.38 12.63
C PRO A 47 -1.33 11.98 14.07
N VAL A 48 -2.44 11.28 14.31
CA VAL A 48 -2.80 10.75 15.64
C VAL A 48 -1.79 9.70 16.08
N TYR A 49 -1.39 8.83 15.16
CA TYR A 49 -0.45 7.75 15.44
C TYR A 49 0.97 8.25 15.72
N LEU A 50 1.46 9.25 14.97
CA LEU A 50 2.73 9.92 15.23
C LEU A 50 2.74 10.62 16.58
N PHE A 51 1.64 11.26 16.97
CA PHE A 51 1.51 11.86 18.30
C PHE A 51 1.57 10.80 19.41
N TYR A 52 0.91 9.66 19.22
CA TYR A 52 0.99 8.52 20.14
C TYR A 52 2.42 7.97 20.27
N LEU A 53 3.11 7.75 19.14
CA LEU A 53 4.51 7.29 19.10
C LEU A 53 5.44 8.24 19.86
N LYS A 54 5.29 9.55 19.63
CA LYS A 54 6.10 10.58 20.29
C LYS A 54 5.92 10.56 21.81
N ARG A 55 4.71 10.27 22.29
CA ARG A 55 4.40 10.23 23.73
C ARG A 55 4.88 8.93 24.39
N ASN A 56 4.84 7.81 23.66
CA ASN A 56 5.17 6.48 24.17
C ASN A 56 6.52 5.99 23.63
N ASN A 57 7.58 6.77 23.87
CA ASN A 57 8.91 6.46 23.37
C ASN A 57 9.54 5.32 24.18
N LYS A 58 9.66 4.13 23.58
CA LYS A 58 10.26 2.94 24.19
C LYS A 58 11.76 2.79 23.88
N GLY A 59 12.38 3.81 23.29
CA GLY A 59 13.78 3.80 22.85
C GLY A 59 13.96 3.36 21.40
N TYR A 60 15.21 3.21 20.96
CA TYR A 60 15.54 2.91 19.55
C TYR A 60 15.73 1.40 19.32
N ILE A 61 15.12 0.85 18.25
CA ILE A 61 15.42 -0.49 17.74
C ILE A 61 16.54 -0.42 16.70
N MET A 62 17.57 -1.26 16.82
CA MET A 62 18.60 -1.41 15.80
C MET A 62 18.00 -1.86 14.47
N VAL A 63 18.62 -1.49 13.35
CA VAL A 63 18.10 -1.83 12.02
C VAL A 63 18.10 -3.35 11.83
N SER A 64 16.93 -3.97 11.98
CA SER A 64 16.71 -5.37 11.61
C SER A 64 16.72 -5.52 10.08
N ILE A 65 17.09 -6.71 9.61
CA ILE A 65 17.01 -7.08 8.19
C ILE A 65 15.58 -6.87 7.68
N LEU A 66 14.56 -7.18 8.49
CA LEU A 66 13.17 -7.06 8.09
C LEU A 66 12.74 -5.60 7.86
N ASN A 67 13.11 -4.70 8.78
CA ASN A 67 12.90 -3.27 8.59
C ASN A 67 13.66 -2.73 7.36
N ARG A 68 14.88 -3.22 7.10
CA ARG A 68 15.63 -2.84 5.89
C ARG A 68 14.89 -3.27 4.63
N VAL A 69 14.35 -4.48 4.58
CA VAL A 69 13.57 -4.99 3.45
C VAL A 69 12.29 -4.16 3.25
N LYS A 70 11.50 -3.92 4.30
CA LYS A 70 10.31 -3.03 4.25
C LYS A 70 10.66 -1.63 3.73
N THR A 71 11.76 -1.06 4.19
CA THR A 71 12.20 0.27 3.71
C THR A 71 12.53 0.24 2.22
N VAL A 72 13.24 -0.80 1.76
CA VAL A 72 13.63 -0.96 0.36
C VAL A 72 12.40 -1.18 -0.53
N PHE A 73 11.46 -2.02 -0.12
CA PHE A 73 10.20 -2.26 -0.85
C PHE A 73 9.33 -1.00 -0.90
N GLY A 74 9.20 -0.26 0.19
CA GLY A 74 8.52 1.04 0.19
C GLY A 74 9.18 2.08 -0.73
N LEU A 75 10.51 2.10 -0.84
CA LEU A 75 11.22 2.94 -1.82
C LEU A 75 10.96 2.49 -3.27
N PHE A 76 10.93 1.18 -3.54
CA PHE A 76 10.56 0.69 -4.87
C PHE A 76 9.11 1.04 -5.21
N LEU A 77 8.17 0.87 -4.29
CA LEU A 77 6.77 1.29 -4.46
C LEU A 77 6.68 2.78 -4.81
N TRP A 78 7.44 3.62 -4.10
CA TRP A 78 7.52 5.03 -4.42
C TRP A 78 8.01 5.27 -5.85
N ILE A 79 9.14 4.68 -6.24
CA ILE A 79 9.69 4.81 -7.60
C ILE A 79 8.65 4.42 -8.64
N VAL A 80 7.94 3.31 -8.44
CA VAL A 80 6.90 2.83 -9.38
C VAL A 80 5.80 3.86 -9.57
N CYS A 81 5.27 4.44 -8.48
CA CYS A 81 4.27 5.50 -8.58
C CYS A 81 4.79 6.72 -9.36
N TRP A 82 6.07 7.09 -9.16
CA TRP A 82 6.69 8.17 -9.92
C TRP A 82 6.91 7.82 -11.39
N THR A 83 7.24 6.57 -11.72
CA THR A 83 7.35 6.15 -13.12
C THR A 83 6.03 6.31 -13.87
N ASP A 84 4.89 5.98 -13.25
CA ASP A 84 3.56 6.18 -13.85
C ASP A 84 3.21 7.67 -14.03
N LEU A 85 3.64 8.52 -13.08
CA LEU A 85 3.47 9.97 -13.17
C LEU A 85 4.30 10.56 -14.31
N PHE A 86 5.60 10.24 -14.38
CA PHE A 86 6.48 10.70 -15.45
C PHE A 86 6.06 10.19 -16.82
N TYR A 87 5.57 8.95 -16.90
CA TYR A 87 5.00 8.41 -18.12
C TYR A 87 3.80 9.23 -18.61
N SER A 88 2.91 9.63 -17.69
CA SER A 88 1.75 10.46 -18.02
C SER A 88 2.18 11.88 -18.47
N PHE A 89 3.24 12.45 -17.88
CA PHE A 89 3.81 13.73 -18.34
C PHE A 89 4.42 13.62 -19.73
N HIS A 90 5.12 12.53 -20.01
CA HIS A 90 5.67 12.26 -21.33
C HIS A 90 4.57 12.13 -22.39
N GLU A 91 3.45 11.48 -22.06
CA GLU A 91 2.27 11.38 -22.91
C GLU A 91 1.66 12.76 -23.22
N MET A 92 1.60 13.66 -22.22
CA MET A 92 1.18 15.06 -22.43
C MET A 92 2.09 15.82 -23.39
N GLN A 93 3.40 15.62 -23.28
CA GLN A 93 4.37 16.26 -24.17
C GLN A 93 4.21 15.81 -25.62
N GLN A 94 3.71 14.59 -25.86
CA GLN A 94 3.41 14.03 -27.18
C GLN A 94 2.03 14.45 -27.73
N SER A 95 1.45 15.54 -27.21
CA SER A 95 0.14 16.09 -27.65
C SER A 95 -1.07 15.18 -27.43
N GLN A 96 -0.91 14.10 -26.64
CA GLN A 96 -2.06 13.40 -26.07
C GLN A 96 -2.50 14.19 -24.83
N THR A 97 -3.80 14.35 -24.63
CA THR A 97 -4.35 15.01 -23.42
C THR A 97 -4.93 13.94 -22.49
N PRO A 98 -4.08 13.20 -21.74
CA PRO A 98 -4.56 12.26 -20.75
C PRO A 98 -5.43 12.97 -19.72
N PRO A 99 -6.52 12.34 -19.25
CA PRO A 99 -7.37 12.93 -18.23
C PRO A 99 -6.59 13.11 -16.91
N PRO A 100 -6.93 14.15 -16.12
CA PRO A 100 -6.14 14.55 -14.96
C PRO A 100 -5.99 13.47 -13.87
N ILE A 101 -6.90 12.50 -13.81
CA ILE A 101 -6.83 11.37 -12.88
C ILE A 101 -5.52 10.56 -13.00
N PHE A 102 -4.94 10.46 -14.20
CA PHE A 102 -3.66 9.77 -14.41
C PHE A 102 -2.45 10.52 -13.83
N PHE A 103 -2.63 11.78 -13.41
CA PHE A 103 -1.61 12.54 -12.68
C PHE A 103 -1.87 12.52 -11.19
N ILE A 104 -3.12 12.78 -10.80
CA ILE A 104 -3.49 12.91 -9.38
C ILE A 104 -3.33 11.58 -8.66
N THR A 105 -3.78 10.47 -9.25
CA THR A 105 -3.71 9.15 -8.59
C THR A 105 -2.27 8.71 -8.29
N PRO A 106 -1.32 8.67 -9.24
CA PRO A 106 0.05 8.29 -8.92
C PRO A 106 0.75 9.29 -8.00
N LEU A 107 0.37 10.57 -8.02
CA LEU A 107 0.88 11.57 -7.08
C LEU A 107 0.40 11.30 -5.65
N VAL A 108 -0.90 11.05 -5.46
CA VAL A 108 -1.47 10.68 -4.16
C VAL A 108 -0.84 9.38 -3.66
N LEU A 109 -0.78 8.35 -4.50
CA LEU A 109 -0.15 7.07 -4.14
C LEU A 109 1.33 7.26 -3.78
N GLY A 110 2.10 7.98 -4.59
CA GLY A 110 3.51 8.28 -4.30
C GLY A 110 3.69 9.02 -2.98
N ALA A 111 2.88 10.03 -2.70
CA ALA A 111 2.90 10.73 -1.42
C ALA A 111 2.53 9.79 -0.24
N THR A 112 1.58 8.87 -0.45
CA THR A 112 1.20 7.88 0.58
C THR A 112 2.29 6.84 0.83
N MET A 113 3.04 6.42 -0.19
CA MET A 113 4.18 5.51 -0.03
C MET A 113 5.33 6.18 0.73
N LEU A 114 5.57 7.49 0.52
CA LEU A 114 6.50 8.25 1.37
C LEU A 114 6.02 8.31 2.82
N LEU A 115 4.73 8.54 3.04
CA LEU A 115 4.18 8.55 4.39
C LEU A 115 4.29 7.19 5.07
N ALA A 116 3.99 6.10 4.35
CA ALA A 116 4.12 4.74 4.86
C ALA A 116 5.58 4.40 5.20
N THR A 117 6.54 4.73 4.33
CA THR A 117 7.97 4.54 4.60
C THR A 117 8.46 5.39 5.78
N PHE A 118 7.98 6.63 5.90
CA PHE A 118 8.27 7.49 7.04
C PHE A 118 7.71 6.91 8.35
N LEU A 119 6.50 6.34 8.33
CA LEU A 119 5.92 5.65 9.47
C LEU A 119 6.72 4.42 9.87
N ILE A 120 7.19 3.61 8.91
CA ILE A 120 8.10 2.48 9.17
C ILE A 120 9.37 2.97 9.91
N GLN A 121 9.99 4.07 9.45
CA GLN A 121 11.15 4.63 10.15
C GLN A 121 10.80 5.18 11.54
N SER A 122 9.63 5.82 11.68
CA SER A 122 9.18 6.41 12.93
C SER A 122 8.87 5.37 13.99
N GLU A 123 8.23 4.26 13.61
CA GLU A 123 7.99 3.10 14.46
C GLU A 123 9.32 2.54 14.98
N ARG A 124 10.31 2.35 14.09
CA ARG A 124 11.66 1.93 14.49
C ARG A 124 12.31 2.88 15.49
N LEU A 125 12.25 4.19 15.23
CA LEU A 125 12.88 5.21 16.08
C LEU A 125 12.29 5.25 17.49
N HIS A 126 11.01 4.89 17.65
CA HIS A 126 10.31 4.87 18.94
C HIS A 126 10.16 3.47 19.55
N GLY A 127 10.76 2.46 18.94
CA GLY A 127 10.83 1.11 19.51
C GLY A 127 9.58 0.26 19.29
N VAL A 128 8.80 0.58 18.26
CA VAL A 128 7.63 -0.21 17.84
C VAL A 128 8.04 -1.11 16.68
N GLN A 129 7.83 -2.42 16.82
CA GLN A 129 8.27 -3.42 15.84
C GLN A 129 7.35 -3.51 14.61
N SER A 130 6.04 -3.61 14.82
CA SER A 130 5.07 -3.64 13.73
C SER A 130 3.74 -3.13 14.23
N SER A 131 3.28 -2.02 13.67
CA SER A 131 1.97 -1.48 14.01
C SER A 131 0.83 -2.15 13.25
N GLY A 132 -0.32 -2.24 13.91
CA GLY A 132 -1.57 -2.57 13.24
C GLY A 132 -2.00 -1.52 12.22
N VAL A 133 -1.51 -0.29 12.33
CA VAL A 133 -1.85 0.80 11.40
C VAL A 133 -1.31 0.48 10.01
N LEU A 134 -0.02 0.13 9.91
CA LEU A 134 0.60 -0.27 8.64
C LEU A 134 0.03 -1.59 8.12
N PHE A 135 -0.22 -2.57 8.99
CA PHE A 135 -0.85 -3.83 8.58
C PHE A 135 -2.22 -3.60 7.93
N ILE A 136 -3.10 -2.82 8.57
CA ILE A 136 -4.43 -2.49 8.03
C ILE A 136 -4.31 -1.73 6.71
N PHE A 137 -3.36 -0.80 6.61
CA PHE A 137 -3.10 -0.07 5.36
C PHE A 137 -2.73 -1.00 4.20
N TRP A 138 -1.75 -1.89 4.40
CA TRP A 138 -1.33 -2.84 3.37
C TRP A 138 -2.44 -3.83 3.02
N PHE A 139 -3.15 -4.33 4.02
CA PHE A 139 -4.28 -5.24 3.84
C PHE A 139 -5.40 -4.59 3.00
N LEU A 140 -5.80 -3.38 3.36
CA LEU A 140 -6.80 -2.60 2.63
C LEU A 140 -6.33 -2.27 1.20
N SER A 141 -5.04 -1.97 1.03
CA SER A 141 -4.44 -1.74 -0.28
C SER A 141 -4.51 -2.98 -1.17
N VAL A 142 -4.21 -4.18 -0.64
CA VAL A 142 -4.38 -5.45 -1.38
C VAL A 142 -5.85 -5.66 -1.74
N LEU A 143 -6.78 -5.53 -0.78
CA LEU A 143 -8.20 -5.73 -1.03
C LEU A 143 -8.74 -4.81 -2.13
N CYS A 144 -8.37 -3.53 -2.09
CA CYS A 144 -8.75 -2.57 -3.12
C CYS A 144 -8.07 -2.83 -4.47
N ALA A 145 -6.85 -3.39 -4.49
CA ALA A 145 -6.12 -3.68 -5.72
C ALA A 145 -6.53 -5.00 -6.42
N ILE A 146 -7.21 -5.92 -5.72
CA ILE A 146 -7.72 -7.17 -6.32
C ILE A 146 -8.73 -6.88 -7.46
N VAL A 147 -9.58 -5.86 -7.28
CA VAL A 147 -10.58 -5.47 -8.28
C VAL A 147 -9.92 -5.02 -9.61
N PRO A 148 -9.03 -4.01 -9.64
CA PRO A 148 -8.33 -3.63 -10.87
C PRO A 148 -7.43 -4.75 -11.42
N PHE A 149 -6.90 -5.63 -10.57
CA PHE A 149 -6.14 -6.79 -11.02
C PHE A 149 -7.00 -7.74 -11.87
N ARG A 150 -8.20 -8.09 -11.38
CA ARG A 150 -9.16 -8.91 -12.15
C ARG A 150 -9.53 -8.23 -13.46
N SER A 151 -9.92 -6.97 -13.42
CA SER A 151 -10.37 -6.26 -14.63
C SER A 151 -9.26 -6.12 -15.68
N LYS A 152 -8.00 -5.91 -15.28
CA LYS A 152 -6.86 -5.88 -16.22
C LYS A 152 -6.57 -7.25 -16.87
N ILE A 153 -6.72 -8.35 -16.12
CA ILE A 153 -6.55 -9.70 -16.66
C ILE A 153 -7.65 -10.02 -17.68
N LEU A 154 -8.91 -9.70 -17.37
CA LEU A 154 -10.03 -9.94 -18.28
C LEU A 154 -9.87 -9.16 -19.58
N LYS A 155 -9.46 -7.89 -19.50
CA LYS A 155 -9.17 -7.07 -20.70
C LYS A 155 -8.02 -7.63 -21.53
N ALA A 156 -6.91 -8.00 -20.89
CA ALA A 156 -5.76 -8.59 -21.58
C ALA A 156 -6.07 -9.97 -22.21
N SER A 157 -7.08 -10.69 -21.70
CA SER A 157 -7.54 -11.95 -22.30
C SER A 157 -8.51 -11.74 -23.46
N ALA A 158 -9.22 -10.61 -23.51
CA ALA A 158 -10.23 -10.32 -24.53
C ALA A 158 -9.64 -9.59 -25.75
N GLU A 159 -8.60 -8.77 -25.54
CA GLU A 159 -7.94 -8.00 -26.59
C GLU A 159 -6.65 -8.69 -27.06
N SER A 160 -6.40 -8.74 -28.37
CA SER A 160 -5.18 -9.35 -28.94
C SER A 160 -3.92 -8.49 -28.75
N GLU A 161 -4.08 -7.21 -28.43
CA GLU A 161 -3.02 -6.29 -28.08
C GLU A 161 -3.27 -5.72 -26.67
N ILE A 162 -2.21 -5.61 -25.86
CA ILE A 162 -2.29 -5.02 -24.52
C ILE A 162 -2.12 -3.50 -24.67
N PRO A 163 -3.18 -2.69 -24.48
CA PRO A 163 -3.02 -1.24 -24.45
C PRO A 163 -2.14 -0.83 -23.25
N ASP A 164 -1.20 0.09 -23.49
CA ASP A 164 -0.26 0.65 -22.51
C ASP A 164 0.54 -0.38 -21.68
N ARG A 165 1.42 -1.12 -22.36
CA ARG A 165 2.29 -2.16 -21.77
C ARG A 165 3.07 -1.70 -20.53
N LEU A 166 3.45 -0.42 -20.45
CA LEU A 166 4.11 0.16 -19.27
C LEU A 166 3.17 0.22 -18.06
N ARG A 167 1.98 0.84 -18.19
CA ARG A 167 0.95 0.92 -17.13
C ARG A 167 0.43 -0.45 -16.71
N PHE A 168 0.46 -1.43 -17.61
CA PHE A 168 0.20 -2.82 -17.26
C PHE A 168 1.31 -3.35 -16.36
N THR A 169 2.56 -3.31 -16.82
CA THR A 169 3.72 -3.84 -16.08
C THR A 169 3.91 -3.19 -14.71
N THR A 170 3.84 -1.86 -14.62
CA THR A 170 3.99 -1.12 -13.36
C THR A 170 2.93 -1.49 -12.34
N PHE A 171 1.68 -1.72 -12.78
CA PHE A 171 0.60 -2.14 -11.90
C PHE A 171 0.83 -3.52 -11.27
N TYR A 172 1.25 -4.54 -12.04
CA TYR A 172 1.52 -5.87 -11.47
C TYR A 172 2.72 -5.85 -10.54
N PHE A 173 3.74 -5.06 -10.89
CA PHE A 173 4.91 -4.88 -10.05
C PHE A 173 4.54 -4.17 -8.73
N TYR A 174 3.75 -3.10 -8.79
CA TYR A 174 3.16 -2.43 -7.63
C TYR A 174 2.36 -3.41 -6.76
N PHE A 175 1.41 -4.14 -7.34
CA PHE A 175 0.58 -5.10 -6.62
C PHE A 175 1.41 -6.17 -5.91
N SER A 176 2.42 -6.72 -6.58
CA SER A 176 3.32 -7.72 -6.01
C SER A 176 4.08 -7.17 -4.81
N LEU A 177 4.62 -5.95 -4.92
CA LEU A 177 5.32 -5.29 -3.81
C LEU A 177 4.39 -5.02 -2.62
N VAL A 178 3.15 -4.56 -2.85
CA VAL A 178 2.15 -4.35 -1.79
C VAL A 178 1.82 -5.66 -1.07
N VAL A 179 1.67 -6.77 -1.79
CA VAL A 179 1.46 -8.10 -1.20
C VAL A 179 2.68 -8.53 -0.39
N CYS A 180 3.90 -8.30 -0.89
CA CYS A 180 5.12 -8.58 -0.14
C CYS A 180 5.20 -7.78 1.16
N GLU A 181 4.86 -6.48 1.15
CA GLU A 181 4.81 -5.65 2.37
C GLU A 181 3.80 -6.16 3.39
N LEU A 182 2.60 -6.56 2.94
CA LEU A 182 1.61 -7.17 3.82
C LEU A 182 2.15 -8.42 4.50
N ILE A 183 2.80 -9.30 3.73
CA ILE A 183 3.43 -10.52 4.24
C ILE A 183 4.56 -10.17 5.24
N LEU A 184 5.40 -9.19 4.92
CA LEU A 184 6.47 -8.73 5.81
C LEU A 184 5.93 -8.14 7.12
N CYS A 185 4.78 -7.47 7.10
CA CYS A 185 4.09 -6.99 8.30
C CYS A 185 3.54 -8.12 9.18
N CYS A 186 3.33 -9.33 8.64
CA CYS A 186 2.93 -10.48 9.44
C CYS A 186 4.09 -11.09 10.24
N PHE A 187 5.33 -10.92 9.77
CA PHE A 187 6.51 -11.49 10.42
C PHE A 187 7.02 -10.62 11.57
N ASN A 188 7.55 -11.28 12.61
CA ASN A 188 8.08 -10.60 13.79
C ASN A 188 9.39 -9.89 13.44
N GLU A 189 9.51 -8.63 13.83
CA GLU A 189 10.80 -7.94 13.84
C GLU A 189 11.62 -8.34 15.07
N SER A 190 12.95 -8.29 14.92
CA SER A 190 13.87 -8.59 16.01
C SER A 190 13.64 -7.63 17.19
N PRO A 191 13.70 -8.09 18.45
CA PRO A 191 13.42 -7.24 19.61
C PRO A 191 14.42 -6.09 19.77
N PRO A 192 14.04 -5.00 20.49
CA PRO A 192 14.93 -3.88 20.76
C PRO A 192 16.20 -4.32 21.49
N LEU A 193 17.32 -3.69 21.15
CA LEU A 193 18.65 -4.02 21.68
C LEU A 193 18.77 -3.80 23.20
N PHE A 194 17.89 -2.98 23.77
CA PHE A 194 17.78 -2.71 25.21
C PHE A 194 16.48 -3.23 25.84
N SER A 195 15.81 -4.19 25.20
CA SER A 195 14.64 -4.82 25.80
C SER A 195 15.07 -5.61 27.04
N SER A 196 14.37 -5.40 28.17
CA SER A 196 14.54 -6.18 29.40
C SER A 196 14.34 -7.69 29.17
N THR A 197 13.71 -8.08 28.06
CA THR A 197 13.56 -9.48 27.63
C THR A 197 14.87 -10.16 27.23
N VAL A 198 15.96 -9.43 26.96
CA VAL A 198 17.29 -10.01 26.68
C VAL A 198 17.97 -10.48 27.98
N THR A 199 17.57 -9.92 29.12
CA THR A 199 18.15 -10.24 30.43
C THR A 199 17.29 -11.23 31.24
N ASP A 200 16.06 -11.48 30.80
CA ASP A 200 15.12 -12.38 31.47
C ASP A 200 15.25 -13.82 30.91
N PRO A 201 15.47 -14.85 31.73
CA PRO A 201 15.59 -16.23 31.26
C PRO A 201 14.28 -16.82 30.73
N ASN A 202 13.12 -16.21 31.02
CA ASN A 202 11.81 -16.62 30.50
C ASN A 202 10.88 -15.41 30.23
N PRO A 203 11.12 -14.64 29.15
CA PRO A 203 10.28 -13.49 28.83
C PRO A 203 8.90 -13.91 28.34
N CYS A 204 7.87 -13.12 28.66
CA CYS A 204 6.51 -13.39 28.18
C CYS A 204 6.46 -13.45 26.64
N PRO A 205 5.96 -14.54 26.04
CA PRO A 205 5.98 -14.74 24.58
C PRO A 205 5.18 -13.69 23.81
N GLU A 206 4.18 -13.05 24.43
CA GLU A 206 3.46 -11.90 23.88
C GLU A 206 4.40 -10.75 23.47
N THR A 207 5.47 -10.50 24.23
CA THR A 207 6.43 -9.41 23.96
C THR A 207 7.31 -9.64 22.74
N THR A 208 7.39 -10.88 22.27
CA THR A 208 8.18 -11.30 21.12
C THR A 208 7.33 -11.79 19.95
N ALA A 209 6.00 -11.81 20.12
CA ALA A 209 5.03 -12.17 19.10
C ALA A 209 4.86 -11.04 18.08
N GLY A 210 4.82 -11.37 16.80
CA GLY A 210 4.57 -10.41 15.72
C GLY A 210 3.09 -10.09 15.64
N PHE A 211 2.76 -9.09 14.83
CA PHE A 211 1.44 -8.48 14.83
C PHE A 211 0.30 -9.50 14.68
N LEU A 212 0.41 -10.43 13.72
CA LEU A 212 -0.62 -11.45 13.51
C LEU A 212 -0.73 -12.40 14.70
N SER A 213 0.39 -12.86 15.25
CA SER A 213 0.44 -13.77 16.40
C SER A 213 -0.14 -13.12 17.67
N SER A 214 0.11 -11.83 17.88
CA SER A 214 -0.48 -11.08 19.00
C SER A 214 -1.99 -10.88 18.80
N MET A 215 -2.44 -10.67 17.56
CA MET A 215 -3.86 -10.46 17.25
C MET A 215 -4.68 -11.76 17.26
N THR A 216 -4.10 -12.88 16.82
CA THR A 216 -4.75 -14.21 16.82
C THR A 216 -4.48 -15.01 18.09
N PHE A 217 -3.77 -14.43 19.06
CA PHE A 217 -3.34 -15.10 20.29
C PHE A 217 -2.54 -16.39 20.06
N TRP A 218 -1.92 -16.54 18.88
CA TRP A 218 -1.18 -17.74 18.48
C TRP A 218 0.06 -17.99 19.36
N TRP A 219 0.52 -16.98 20.08
CA TRP A 219 1.59 -17.12 21.05
C TRP A 219 1.20 -18.02 22.25
N PHE A 220 -0.09 -18.23 22.54
CA PHE A 220 -0.53 -19.19 23.58
C PHE A 220 -0.34 -20.66 23.19
N THR A 221 -0.31 -20.94 21.88
CA THR A 221 -0.11 -22.29 21.34
C THR A 221 1.35 -22.72 21.26
N ARG A 222 2.29 -21.85 21.66
CA ARG A 222 3.74 -22.08 21.60
C ARG A 222 4.32 -22.20 23.01
#